data_AF-A0A3N4KC41-F1
#
_entry.id   AF-A0A3N4KC41-F1
#
_cell.length_a   1.000
_cell.length_b   1.000
_cell.length_c   1.000
_cell.angle_alpha   90.00
_cell.angle_beta   90.00
_cell.angle_gamma   90.00
#
_symmetry.space_group_name_H-M   'P 1'
#
loop_
_entity.id
_entity.type
_entity.pdbx_description
1 polymer ?
#
loop_
_entity_poly.entity_id
_entity_poly.type
_entity_poly.pdbx_seq_one_letter_code
_entity_poly.pdbx_strand_id
1 'polypeptide(L)'
;TATIDFSTTRGAPKQYGSGILYGIPDTDAWQIPKHFFTDIGINHGRGGGSQVPGKGWVGGEADYVARIKSVHSNYLKLRELGGNFFMLNSGLWGGDGLLVASDPLPGDNDDWSSYDAFLLRVAADINSLGMTQGLIVELWNEADYSAFWLNRSKEQWLKAWGWAYHRLRPLLPASVIIGGPAFATEMSNAGWWPDFFQYVKTNGSVPEYWSYHCLFQAGGIGNDPEWSIAQMNGLLTQYGLPTGSPLSINEYAPPEDQNPGYSAWVISTFERRDVYGLRANWAAGGALHDYMASLVGKPDDTNGGTYSNSSGGYWPTGEWHLYKYYKQSQTGVRVASERSVDDYFDVFATWDASKRKASVIAGTNAVTGTYDIQVNGLPAGAFSRGRARVVVKKYPWVSFRAQVTEAQIVTVSDTVYTVTGGAFTIPLTITEATSGYSLDITPA
;
A
#
# COMPACT_ATOMS: atom_id res chain seq x y z
N THR A 1 -18.27 -17.53 7.14
CA THR A 1 -18.57 -16.56 8.21
C THR A 1 -17.30 -15.85 8.61
N ALA A 2 -17.28 -14.52 8.55
CA ALA A 2 -16.24 -13.69 9.16
C ALA A 2 -16.69 -13.27 10.57
N THR A 3 -15.77 -12.89 11.44
CA THR A 3 -16.08 -12.53 12.84
C THR A 3 -15.61 -11.12 13.19
N ILE A 4 -16.37 -10.46 14.06
CA ILE A 4 -15.93 -9.25 14.78
C ILE A 4 -16.19 -9.45 16.27
N ASP A 5 -15.20 -9.16 17.09
CA ASP A 5 -15.27 -9.36 18.55
C ASP A 5 -14.84 -8.11 19.31
N PHE A 6 -15.82 -7.50 19.99
CA PHE A 6 -15.65 -6.26 20.75
C PHE A 6 -15.03 -6.49 22.14
N SER A 7 -14.87 -7.75 22.57
CA SER A 7 -14.19 -8.08 23.84
C SER A 7 -12.68 -7.82 23.76
N THR A 8 -12.12 -7.83 22.55
CA THR A 8 -10.70 -7.58 22.29
C THR A 8 -10.55 -6.30 21.49
N THR A 9 -9.87 -5.33 22.06
CA THR A 9 -9.60 -4.04 21.39
C THR A 9 -8.12 -3.86 21.14
N ARG A 10 -7.83 -3.12 20.07
CA ARG A 10 -6.50 -2.63 19.72
C ARG A 10 -6.60 -1.12 19.56
N GLY A 11 -5.50 -0.41 19.77
CA GLY A 11 -5.47 1.05 19.73
C GLY A 11 -6.10 1.66 18.47
N ALA A 12 -6.20 2.98 18.43
CA ALA A 12 -6.89 3.70 17.35
C ALA A 12 -6.46 3.25 15.94
N PRO A 13 -7.40 3.23 14.96
CA PRO A 13 -7.09 2.87 13.58
C PRO A 13 -6.02 3.81 13.02
N LYS A 14 -5.00 3.21 12.39
CA LYS A 14 -3.82 3.94 11.90
C LYS A 14 -3.88 4.24 10.41
N GLN A 15 -4.91 3.75 9.72
CA GLN A 15 -5.02 3.85 8.27
C GLN A 15 -3.89 3.08 7.58
N TYR A 16 -3.62 1.85 8.04
CA TYR A 16 -2.53 1.02 7.53
C TYR A 16 -2.63 0.77 6.01
N GLY A 17 -3.83 0.75 5.43
CA GLY A 17 -4.02 0.62 3.98
C GLY A 17 -3.94 1.93 3.18
N SER A 18 -3.77 3.09 3.80
CA SER A 18 -3.81 4.40 3.10
C SER A 18 -2.43 4.84 2.60
N GLY A 19 -1.82 4.01 1.75
CA GLY A 19 -0.57 4.32 1.05
C GLY A 19 -0.71 4.24 -0.47
N ILE A 20 0.14 4.95 -1.22
CA ILE A 20 0.15 4.93 -2.70
C ILE A 20 1.56 4.85 -3.28
N LEU A 21 1.71 4.11 -4.37
CA LEU A 21 2.86 4.18 -5.26
C LEU A 21 2.66 5.32 -6.29
N TYR A 22 3.61 6.23 -6.37
CA TYR A 22 3.55 7.43 -7.22
C TYR A 22 2.17 8.12 -7.10
N GLY A 23 1.63 8.62 -8.20
CA GLY A 23 0.28 9.19 -8.25
C GLY A 23 0.13 10.59 -7.67
N ILE A 24 1.24 11.24 -7.34
CA ILE A 24 1.30 12.63 -6.88
C ILE A 24 1.99 13.46 -7.97
N PRO A 25 1.33 14.48 -8.55
CA PRO A 25 1.94 15.31 -9.58
C PRO A 25 3.20 16.02 -9.09
N ASP A 26 4.22 16.07 -9.95
CA ASP A 26 5.53 16.70 -9.72
C ASP A 26 5.47 18.23 -9.83
N THR A 27 4.60 18.85 -9.03
CA THR A 27 4.38 20.30 -9.01
C THR A 27 4.39 20.83 -7.59
N ASP A 28 4.80 22.07 -7.38
CA ASP A 28 4.83 22.65 -6.02
C ASP A 28 3.42 22.88 -5.45
N ALA A 29 2.40 22.97 -6.31
CA ALA A 29 1.01 23.13 -5.92
C ALA A 29 0.25 21.79 -5.83
N TRP A 30 -0.83 21.76 -5.06
CA TRP A 30 -1.78 20.64 -5.03
C TRP A 30 -2.65 20.64 -6.30
N GLN A 31 -2.10 20.16 -7.42
CA GLN A 31 -2.85 19.97 -8.67
C GLN A 31 -4.05 19.03 -8.46
N ILE A 32 -3.82 17.88 -7.82
CA ILE A 32 -4.90 17.11 -7.22
C ILE A 32 -5.30 17.85 -5.93
N PRO A 33 -6.55 18.30 -5.79
CA PRO A 33 -6.96 19.04 -4.61
C PRO A 33 -6.66 18.28 -3.31
N LYS A 34 -6.05 18.96 -2.34
CA LYS A 34 -5.55 18.37 -1.08
C LYS A 34 -6.58 17.48 -0.35
N HIS A 35 -7.87 17.80 -0.45
CA HIS A 35 -8.94 17.01 0.18
C HIS A 35 -8.97 15.55 -0.30
N PHE A 36 -8.58 15.27 -1.54
CA PHE A 36 -8.48 13.89 -2.02
C PHE A 36 -7.48 13.05 -1.23
N PHE A 37 -6.45 13.65 -0.65
CA PHE A 37 -5.47 12.98 0.20
C PHE A 37 -5.91 12.96 1.67
N THR A 38 -6.35 14.11 2.19
CA THR A 38 -6.66 14.25 3.62
C THR A 38 -7.92 13.47 4.02
N ASP A 39 -8.92 13.40 3.13
CA ASP A 39 -10.21 12.78 3.44
C ASP A 39 -10.11 11.25 3.54
N ILE A 40 -9.08 10.66 2.93
CA ILE A 40 -8.77 9.23 2.99
C ILE A 40 -7.57 8.92 3.90
N GLY A 41 -6.94 9.97 4.45
CA GLY A 41 -5.82 9.87 5.38
C GLY A 41 -4.58 9.21 4.81
N ILE A 42 -4.15 9.59 3.59
CA ILE A 42 -2.88 9.13 3.03
C ILE A 42 -1.75 9.38 4.05
N ASN A 43 -1.02 8.31 4.39
CA ASN A 43 0.04 8.34 5.39
C ASN A 43 1.36 7.70 4.91
N HIS A 44 1.37 7.06 3.75
CA HIS A 44 2.57 6.55 3.09
C HIS A 44 2.52 6.85 1.59
N GLY A 45 3.70 7.06 1.01
CA GLY A 45 3.87 7.28 -0.41
C GLY A 45 5.20 6.72 -0.85
N ARG A 46 5.31 6.33 -2.12
CA ARG A 46 6.51 5.71 -2.68
C ARG A 46 6.81 6.28 -4.06
N GLY A 47 8.07 6.58 -4.34
CA GLY A 47 8.47 7.11 -5.65
C GLY A 47 9.98 7.33 -5.79
N GLY A 48 10.46 7.35 -7.03
CA GLY A 48 11.88 7.47 -7.39
C GLY A 48 12.13 8.29 -8.66
N GLY A 49 11.13 9.07 -9.12
CA GLY A 49 11.20 9.79 -10.39
C GLY A 49 11.22 8.88 -11.62
N SER A 50 10.80 7.61 -11.50
CA SER A 50 10.67 6.69 -12.63
C SER A 50 9.88 7.35 -13.76
N GLN A 51 10.37 7.17 -15.00
CA GLN A 51 9.70 7.66 -16.20
C GLN A 51 9.45 9.18 -16.28
N VAL A 52 10.00 9.99 -15.36
CA VAL A 52 10.32 11.39 -15.67
C VAL A 52 11.28 11.35 -16.86
N PRO A 53 11.10 12.19 -17.91
CA PRO A 53 11.86 12.09 -19.15
C PRO A 53 13.37 11.93 -18.92
N GLY A 54 13.97 10.95 -19.59
CA GLY A 54 15.37 10.54 -19.40
C GLY A 54 15.52 9.17 -18.73
N LYS A 55 16.76 8.71 -18.54
CA LYS A 55 17.13 7.40 -17.97
C LYS A 55 17.68 7.47 -16.54
N GLY A 56 17.45 8.55 -15.81
CA GLY A 56 18.00 8.74 -14.46
C GLY A 56 19.53 8.81 -14.49
N TRP A 57 20.20 8.24 -13.49
CA TRP A 57 21.67 8.17 -13.42
C TRP A 57 22.29 7.57 -14.69
N VAL A 58 21.69 6.51 -15.25
CA VAL A 58 22.15 5.88 -16.50
C VAL A 58 22.13 6.86 -17.69
N GLY A 59 21.21 7.82 -17.69
CA GLY A 59 21.11 8.86 -18.71
C GLY A 59 22.05 10.04 -18.50
N GLY A 60 22.68 10.13 -17.33
CA GLY A 60 23.59 11.19 -16.92
C GLY A 60 22.99 12.20 -15.96
N GLU A 61 23.79 13.21 -15.63
CA GLU A 61 23.51 14.17 -14.55
C GLU A 61 22.18 14.93 -14.71
N ALA A 62 21.85 15.37 -15.93
CA ALA A 62 20.61 16.12 -16.19
C ALA A 62 19.36 15.27 -15.90
N ASP A 63 19.36 14.01 -16.32
CA ASP A 63 18.28 13.07 -16.13
C ASP A 63 18.12 12.70 -14.64
N TYR A 64 19.23 12.42 -13.95
CA TYR A 64 19.23 12.21 -12.51
C TYR A 64 18.67 13.42 -11.75
N VAL A 65 19.11 14.64 -12.10
CA VAL A 65 18.62 15.89 -11.48
C VAL A 65 17.11 16.08 -11.71
N ALA A 66 16.58 15.68 -12.86
CA ALA A 66 15.14 15.71 -13.10
C ALA A 66 14.39 14.74 -12.17
N ARG A 67 14.90 13.52 -12.00
CA ARG A 67 14.26 12.49 -11.14
C ARG A 67 14.32 12.86 -9.65
N ILE A 68 15.45 13.37 -9.14
CA ILE A 68 15.55 13.76 -7.73
C ILE A 68 14.65 14.97 -7.39
N LYS A 69 14.38 15.87 -8.37
CA LYS A 69 13.40 16.96 -8.20
C LYS A 69 11.97 16.43 -8.05
N SER A 70 11.57 15.46 -8.87
CA SER A 70 10.27 14.76 -8.74
C SER A 70 10.15 14.10 -7.36
N VAL A 71 11.17 13.32 -6.97
CA VAL A 71 11.27 12.69 -5.65
C VAL A 71 11.12 13.69 -4.50
N HIS A 72 11.84 14.81 -4.56
CA HIS A 72 11.77 15.84 -3.54
C HIS A 72 10.37 16.49 -3.45
N SER A 73 9.75 16.78 -4.59
CA SER A 73 8.37 17.31 -4.63
C SER A 73 7.38 16.34 -3.98
N ASN A 74 7.46 15.05 -4.32
CA ASN A 74 6.61 14.00 -3.77
C ASN A 74 6.83 13.82 -2.25
N TYR A 75 8.10 13.82 -1.82
CA TYR A 75 8.48 13.79 -0.40
C TYR A 75 7.86 14.95 0.36
N LEU A 76 8.03 16.19 -0.10
CA LEU A 76 7.49 17.38 0.58
C LEU A 76 5.97 17.32 0.72
N LYS A 77 5.25 16.94 -0.34
CA LYS A 77 3.78 16.79 -0.31
C LYS A 77 3.33 15.75 0.71
N LEU A 78 4.00 14.61 0.76
CA LEU A 78 3.65 13.57 1.73
C LEU A 78 4.00 13.99 3.16
N ARG A 79 5.12 14.68 3.36
CA ARG A 79 5.48 15.25 4.68
C ARG A 79 4.48 16.31 5.13
N GLU A 80 3.91 17.10 4.23
CA GLU A 80 2.82 18.04 4.54
C GLU A 80 1.56 17.31 5.07
N LEU A 81 1.34 16.05 4.67
CA LEU A 81 0.28 15.18 5.18
C LEU A 81 0.67 14.44 6.46
N GLY A 82 1.93 14.57 6.92
CA GLY A 82 2.49 13.84 8.05
C GLY A 82 2.89 12.39 7.75
N GLY A 83 2.90 11.99 6.48
CA GLY A 83 3.16 10.61 6.04
C GLY A 83 4.63 10.29 5.74
N ASN A 84 4.99 9.00 5.69
CA ASN A 84 6.37 8.55 5.41
C ASN A 84 6.58 8.20 3.94
N PHE A 85 7.71 8.61 3.37
CA PHE A 85 8.01 8.47 1.96
C PHE A 85 9.08 7.40 1.71
N PHE A 86 8.74 6.39 0.90
CA PHE A 86 9.70 5.44 0.34
C PHE A 86 10.33 6.04 -0.92
N MET A 87 11.60 6.42 -0.84
CA MET A 87 12.36 6.87 -2.01
C MET A 87 12.99 5.68 -2.71
N LEU A 88 12.67 5.51 -3.99
CA LEU A 88 13.18 4.42 -4.81
C LEU A 88 14.50 4.79 -5.47
N ASN A 89 15.60 4.20 -4.97
CA ASN A 89 16.91 4.39 -5.58
C ASN A 89 17.00 3.76 -6.97
N SER A 90 16.30 2.65 -7.24
CA SER A 90 16.22 2.07 -8.59
C SER A 90 15.65 3.06 -9.60
N GLY A 91 14.60 3.81 -9.22
CA GLY A 91 14.04 4.88 -10.03
C GLY A 91 15.06 5.99 -10.31
N LEU A 92 15.82 6.44 -9.30
CA LEU A 92 16.86 7.44 -9.50
C LEU A 92 18.01 6.93 -10.38
N TRP A 93 18.38 5.65 -10.24
CA TRP A 93 19.38 5.00 -11.10
C TRP A 93 18.93 4.97 -12.56
N GLY A 94 17.67 4.64 -12.80
CA GLY A 94 17.13 4.36 -14.13
C GLY A 94 16.44 3.01 -14.23
N GLY A 95 16.59 2.12 -13.24
CA GLY A 95 15.97 0.80 -13.17
C GLY A 95 14.48 0.87 -12.88
N ASP A 96 13.71 1.38 -13.85
CA ASP A 96 12.27 1.63 -13.76
C ASP A 96 11.44 0.78 -14.74
N GLY A 97 12.03 -0.30 -15.24
CA GLY A 97 11.41 -1.21 -16.22
C GLY A 97 11.61 -0.80 -17.68
N LEU A 98 12.22 0.36 -17.95
CA LEU A 98 12.49 0.84 -19.32
C LEU A 98 13.93 0.66 -19.81
N LEU A 99 14.85 0.26 -18.92
CA LEU A 99 16.21 -0.08 -19.33
C LEU A 99 16.21 -1.35 -20.20
N VAL A 100 17.16 -1.42 -21.11
CA VAL A 100 17.39 -2.58 -21.98
C VAL A 100 18.67 -3.31 -21.57
N ALA A 101 18.85 -4.54 -22.04
CA ALA A 101 19.96 -5.40 -21.60
C ALA A 101 21.36 -4.77 -21.71
N SER A 102 21.58 -3.86 -22.68
CA SER A 102 22.84 -3.13 -22.88
C SER A 102 23.05 -1.94 -21.95
N ASP A 103 22.01 -1.48 -21.24
CA ASP A 103 22.15 -0.42 -20.24
C ASP A 103 22.88 -0.97 -19.01
N PRO A 104 23.75 -0.18 -18.37
CA PRO A 104 24.56 -0.63 -17.24
C PRO A 104 23.71 -0.82 -15.97
N LEU A 105 24.01 -1.87 -15.22
CA LEU A 105 23.53 -2.10 -13.86
C LEU A 105 24.68 -2.11 -12.84
N PRO A 106 24.37 -1.93 -11.54
CA PRO A 106 25.38 -1.97 -10.49
C PRO A 106 26.21 -3.27 -10.53
N GLY A 107 27.54 -3.13 -10.58
CA GLY A 107 28.47 -4.25 -10.55
C GLY A 107 28.63 -5.02 -11.87
N ASP A 108 28.08 -4.52 -12.98
CA ASP A 108 28.37 -5.09 -14.29
C ASP A 108 29.89 -5.08 -14.53
N ASN A 109 30.45 -6.23 -14.95
CA ASN A 109 31.89 -6.46 -15.09
C ASN A 109 32.72 -6.31 -13.79
N ASP A 110 32.07 -6.47 -12.62
CA ASP A 110 32.67 -6.24 -11.29
C ASP A 110 33.18 -4.79 -11.09
N ASP A 111 32.65 -3.84 -11.88
CA ASP A 111 32.91 -2.42 -11.73
C ASP A 111 31.79 -1.75 -10.92
N TRP A 112 32.18 -1.24 -9.76
CA TRP A 112 31.29 -0.57 -8.80
C TRP A 112 31.41 0.95 -8.83
N SER A 113 32.29 1.51 -9.66
CA SER A 113 32.65 2.94 -9.65
C SER A 113 31.45 3.87 -9.91
N SER A 114 30.64 3.57 -10.93
CA SER A 114 29.44 4.34 -11.25
C SER A 114 28.39 4.23 -10.14
N TYR A 115 28.25 3.04 -9.54
CA TYR A 115 27.31 2.83 -8.44
C TYR A 115 27.76 3.56 -7.17
N ASP A 116 29.05 3.57 -6.85
CA ASP A 116 29.60 4.36 -5.75
C ASP A 116 29.35 5.86 -5.94
N ALA A 117 29.59 6.37 -7.15
CA ALA A 117 29.33 7.77 -7.48
C ALA A 117 27.83 8.12 -7.34
N PHE A 118 26.95 7.22 -7.79
CA PHE A 118 25.51 7.36 -7.61
C PHE A 118 25.12 7.41 -6.13
N LEU A 119 25.58 6.46 -5.31
CA LEU A 119 25.23 6.39 -3.88
C LEU A 119 25.75 7.60 -3.10
N LEU A 120 26.97 8.06 -3.42
CA LEU A 120 27.51 9.30 -2.86
C LEU A 120 26.65 10.51 -3.22
N ARG A 121 26.20 10.59 -4.48
CA ARG A 121 25.33 11.67 -4.93
C ARG A 121 23.96 11.62 -4.25
N VAL A 122 23.33 10.45 -4.16
CA VAL A 122 22.05 10.27 -3.46
C VAL A 122 22.16 10.72 -2.00
N ALA A 123 23.21 10.30 -1.29
CA ALA A 123 23.42 10.73 0.10
C ALA A 123 23.64 12.26 0.22
N ALA A 124 24.38 12.86 -0.72
CA ALA A 124 24.57 14.31 -0.75
C ALA A 124 23.26 15.07 -0.99
N ASP A 125 22.41 14.59 -1.89
CA ASP A 125 21.10 15.21 -2.17
C ASP A 125 20.13 15.06 -1.01
N ILE A 126 20.04 13.88 -0.38
CA ILE A 126 19.21 13.69 0.82
C ILE A 126 19.57 14.70 1.91
N ASN A 127 20.87 14.89 2.15
CA ASN A 127 21.37 15.83 3.15
C ASN A 127 21.11 17.29 2.75
N SER A 128 21.40 17.68 1.49
CA SER A 128 21.26 19.07 1.03
C SER A 128 19.81 19.52 0.85
N LEU A 129 18.92 18.60 0.47
CA LEU A 129 17.47 18.83 0.34
C LEU A 129 16.73 18.68 1.68
N GLY A 130 17.42 18.25 2.75
CA GLY A 130 16.81 18.08 4.06
C GLY A 130 15.79 16.95 4.13
N MET A 131 15.92 15.93 3.27
CA MET A 131 15.01 14.77 3.20
C MET A 131 15.27 13.77 4.33
N THR A 132 15.24 14.21 5.59
CA THR A 132 15.75 13.42 6.72
C THR A 132 14.65 12.78 7.58
N GLN A 133 13.45 13.35 7.59
CA GLN A 133 12.37 12.93 8.49
C GLN A 133 11.33 12.11 7.72
N GLY A 134 11.04 10.89 8.20
CA GLY A 134 10.06 10.01 7.58
C GLY A 134 10.45 9.56 6.18
N LEU A 135 11.74 9.61 5.83
CA LEU A 135 12.29 9.06 4.61
C LEU A 135 12.71 7.60 4.86
N ILE A 136 12.22 6.70 4.01
CA ILE A 136 12.73 5.34 3.85
C ILE A 136 13.45 5.27 2.50
N VAL A 137 14.75 5.03 2.51
CA VAL A 137 15.55 4.80 1.31
C VAL A 137 15.45 3.34 0.95
N GLU A 138 14.66 3.04 -0.08
CA GLU A 138 14.51 1.69 -0.60
C GLU A 138 15.53 1.44 -1.70
N LEU A 139 16.41 0.46 -1.48
CA LEU A 139 17.64 0.33 -2.28
C LEU A 139 17.37 -0.07 -3.73
N TRP A 140 16.33 -0.86 -4.00
CA TRP A 140 15.93 -1.24 -5.34
C TRP A 140 14.48 -1.73 -5.39
N ASN A 141 13.92 -1.78 -6.60
CA ASN A 141 12.59 -2.30 -6.88
C ASN A 141 12.69 -3.63 -7.62
N GLU A 142 12.05 -4.69 -7.13
CA GLU A 142 11.83 -5.95 -7.87
C GLU A 142 13.08 -6.54 -8.54
N ALA A 143 14.20 -6.62 -7.82
CA ALA A 143 15.43 -7.16 -8.41
C ALA A 143 15.30 -8.65 -8.83
N ASP A 144 14.28 -9.33 -8.32
CA ASP A 144 13.88 -10.69 -8.67
C ASP A 144 13.00 -10.78 -9.94
N TYR A 145 12.65 -9.64 -10.54
CA TYR A 145 11.92 -9.57 -11.80
C TYR A 145 12.80 -9.02 -12.94
N SER A 146 12.75 -9.69 -14.10
CA SER A 146 13.68 -9.43 -15.20
C SER A 146 13.62 -8.01 -15.74
N ALA A 147 12.49 -7.31 -15.61
CA ALA A 147 12.34 -5.93 -16.08
C ALA A 147 13.18 -4.93 -15.25
N PHE A 148 13.47 -5.23 -13.98
CA PHE A 148 14.15 -4.29 -13.07
C PHE A 148 15.58 -4.68 -12.74
N TRP A 149 15.99 -5.92 -13.02
CA TRP A 149 17.38 -6.38 -12.89
C TRP A 149 17.96 -6.98 -14.17
N LEU A 150 17.24 -6.88 -15.30
CA LEU A 150 17.71 -7.20 -16.65
C LEU A 150 18.42 -8.55 -16.78
N ASN A 151 17.90 -9.56 -16.07
CA ASN A 151 18.45 -10.92 -15.97
C ASN A 151 19.91 -11.01 -15.49
N ARG A 152 20.42 -10.01 -14.78
CA ARG A 152 21.66 -10.13 -14.01
C ARG A 152 21.49 -11.16 -12.92
N SER A 153 22.60 -11.74 -12.49
CA SER A 153 22.57 -12.80 -11.48
C SER A 153 22.04 -12.31 -10.13
N LYS A 154 21.39 -13.21 -9.39
CA LYS A 154 21.00 -12.98 -7.99
C LYS A 154 22.21 -12.67 -7.13
N GLU A 155 23.35 -13.32 -7.39
CA GLU A 155 24.60 -13.08 -6.67
C GLU A 155 25.10 -11.63 -6.85
N GLN A 156 24.97 -11.08 -8.06
CA GLN A 156 25.26 -9.67 -8.33
C GLN A 156 24.30 -8.74 -7.58
N TRP A 157 23.00 -9.07 -7.54
CA TRP A 157 22.02 -8.31 -6.74
C TRP A 157 22.37 -8.31 -5.25
N LEU A 158 22.66 -9.48 -4.66
CA LEU A 158 23.03 -9.58 -3.25
C LEU A 158 24.28 -8.72 -2.93
N LYS A 159 25.29 -8.77 -3.80
CA LYS A 159 26.45 -7.89 -3.69
C LYS A 159 26.04 -6.41 -3.76
N ALA A 160 25.23 -6.02 -4.73
CA ALA A 160 24.77 -4.64 -4.88
C ALA A 160 24.00 -4.15 -3.65
N TRP A 161 23.13 -4.99 -3.06
CA TRP A 161 22.44 -4.69 -1.80
C TRP A 161 23.42 -4.37 -0.67
N GLY A 162 24.34 -5.30 -0.39
CA GLY A 162 25.31 -5.12 0.69
C GLY A 162 26.21 -3.91 0.44
N TRP A 163 26.62 -3.71 -0.81
CA TRP A 163 27.42 -2.57 -1.23
C TRP A 163 26.72 -1.25 -0.95
N ALA A 164 25.46 -1.11 -1.38
CA ALA A 164 24.67 0.09 -1.17
C ALA A 164 24.38 0.35 0.31
N TYR A 165 24.01 -0.68 1.07
CA TYR A 165 23.75 -0.56 2.51
C TYR A 165 24.97 0.02 3.23
N HIS A 166 26.15 -0.60 3.06
CA HIS A 166 27.37 -0.20 3.77
C HIS A 166 27.93 1.14 3.29
N ARG A 167 27.65 1.54 2.04
CA ARG A 167 28.06 2.85 1.52
C ARG A 167 27.15 3.97 1.98
N LEU A 168 25.82 3.76 1.97
CA LEU A 168 24.84 4.78 2.34
C LEU A 168 24.73 4.96 3.85
N ARG A 169 24.65 3.88 4.62
CA ARG A 169 24.33 3.96 6.04
C ARG A 169 25.18 4.95 6.84
N PRO A 170 26.53 5.01 6.68
CA PRO A 170 27.36 6.00 7.40
C PRO A 170 27.23 7.44 6.87
N LEU A 171 26.68 7.65 5.67
CA LEU A 171 26.50 8.97 5.06
C LEU A 171 25.12 9.58 5.33
N LEU A 172 24.17 8.75 5.76
CA LEU A 172 22.79 9.13 6.00
C LEU A 172 22.54 9.39 7.50
N PRO A 173 21.78 10.45 7.85
CA PRO A 173 21.34 10.67 9.23
C PRO A 173 20.61 9.45 9.79
N ALA A 174 20.73 9.21 11.10
CA ALA A 174 20.07 8.09 11.77
C ALA A 174 18.53 8.11 11.68
N SER A 175 17.94 9.27 11.39
CA SER A 175 16.49 9.41 11.15
C SER A 175 16.03 8.90 9.79
N VAL A 176 16.95 8.73 8.84
CA VAL A 176 16.69 8.14 7.52
C VAL A 176 16.83 6.64 7.65
N ILE A 177 15.82 5.90 7.20
CA ILE A 177 15.73 4.45 7.34
C ILE A 177 16.13 3.78 6.02
N ILE A 178 16.88 2.68 6.04
CA ILE A 178 17.13 1.87 4.84
C ILE A 178 16.13 0.71 4.80
N GLY A 179 15.37 0.61 3.70
CA GLY A 179 14.34 -0.39 3.50
C GLY A 179 14.56 -1.32 2.30
N GLY A 180 13.88 -2.46 2.29
CA GLY A 180 13.89 -3.42 1.18
C GLY A 180 13.51 -4.85 1.58
N PRO A 181 13.65 -5.84 0.68
CA PRO A 181 14.23 -5.75 -0.67
C PRO A 181 13.25 -5.35 -1.78
N ALA A 182 11.96 -5.15 -1.46
CA ALA A 182 10.90 -4.86 -2.42
C ALA A 182 10.82 -5.89 -3.57
N PHE A 183 10.89 -7.18 -3.22
CA PHE A 183 10.75 -8.26 -4.19
C PHE A 183 9.33 -8.37 -4.73
N ALA A 184 9.24 -8.71 -6.02
CA ALA A 184 8.00 -8.91 -6.77
C ALA A 184 7.37 -10.28 -6.49
N THR A 185 8.21 -11.28 -6.25
CA THR A 185 7.79 -12.68 -6.15
C THR A 185 7.35 -13.05 -4.74
N GLU A 186 6.35 -13.93 -4.69
CA GLU A 186 5.82 -14.51 -3.46
C GLU A 186 6.91 -15.18 -2.61
N MET A 187 6.73 -15.16 -1.28
CA MET A 187 7.73 -15.69 -0.34
C MET A 187 7.94 -17.20 -0.42
N SER A 188 6.99 -17.95 -1.00
CA SER A 188 7.16 -19.36 -1.36
C SER A 188 8.24 -19.59 -2.43
N ASN A 189 8.68 -18.55 -3.13
CA ASN A 189 9.80 -18.64 -4.07
C ASN A 189 11.10 -18.96 -3.31
N ALA A 190 11.41 -20.26 -3.24
CA ALA A 190 12.52 -20.82 -2.48
C ALA A 190 13.92 -20.31 -2.91
N GLY A 191 14.03 -19.53 -3.99
CA GLY A 191 15.31 -19.04 -4.50
C GLY A 191 15.77 -17.69 -3.96
N TRP A 192 14.89 -16.68 -3.90
CA TRP A 192 15.33 -15.30 -3.62
C TRP A 192 15.29 -14.94 -2.13
N TRP A 193 14.20 -15.29 -1.45
CA TRP A 193 13.99 -14.95 -0.04
C TRP A 193 14.97 -15.63 0.92
N PRO A 194 15.12 -16.98 0.91
CA PRO A 194 16.14 -17.69 1.68
C PRO A 194 17.56 -17.11 1.52
N ASP A 195 17.98 -16.87 0.29
CA ASP A 195 19.34 -16.40 0.00
C ASP A 195 19.55 -14.96 0.44
N PHE A 196 18.54 -14.10 0.25
CA PHE A 196 18.59 -12.73 0.76
C PHE A 196 18.70 -12.70 2.28
N PHE A 197 17.87 -13.46 3.00
CA PHE A 197 17.92 -13.51 4.47
C PHE A 197 19.25 -14.06 4.99
N GLN A 198 19.77 -15.13 4.38
CA GLN A 198 21.09 -15.65 4.74
C GLN A 198 22.19 -14.63 4.44
N TYR A 199 22.10 -13.93 3.31
CA TYR A 199 23.07 -12.93 2.90
C TYR A 199 23.08 -11.75 3.87
N VAL A 200 21.95 -11.08 4.13
CA VAL A 200 21.92 -9.87 4.98
C VAL A 200 22.32 -10.17 6.42
N LYS A 201 22.00 -11.36 6.92
CA LYS A 201 22.46 -11.85 8.22
C LYS A 201 23.99 -11.92 8.27
N THR A 202 24.60 -12.54 7.25
CA THR A 202 26.04 -12.80 7.21
C THR A 202 26.84 -11.53 6.87
N ASN A 203 26.32 -10.71 5.97
CA ASN A 203 26.92 -9.48 5.49
C ASN A 203 26.72 -8.29 6.45
N GLY A 204 25.82 -8.41 7.44
CA GLY A 204 25.52 -7.34 8.39
C GLY A 204 24.78 -6.15 7.76
N SER A 205 23.93 -6.42 6.77
CA SER A 205 23.17 -5.43 5.98
C SER A 205 21.66 -5.64 6.08
N VAL A 206 21.20 -6.01 7.28
CA VAL A 206 19.76 -6.22 7.56
C VAL A 206 19.02 -4.88 7.39
N PRO A 207 17.96 -4.82 6.57
CA PRO A 207 17.18 -3.60 6.43
C PRO A 207 16.50 -3.23 7.75
N GLU A 208 16.34 -1.93 7.97
CA GLU A 208 15.64 -1.38 9.13
C GLU A 208 14.12 -1.39 8.92
N TYR A 209 13.68 -1.49 7.66
CA TYR A 209 12.29 -1.56 7.26
C TYR A 209 12.12 -2.63 6.17
N TRP A 210 11.33 -3.65 6.43
CA TRP A 210 11.07 -4.71 5.44
C TRP A 210 10.02 -4.28 4.43
N SER A 211 10.23 -4.61 3.16
CA SER A 211 9.25 -4.34 2.10
C SER A 211 9.20 -5.42 1.02
N TYR A 212 8.01 -5.69 0.49
CA TYR A 212 7.75 -6.63 -0.59
C TYR A 212 6.38 -6.39 -1.23
N HIS A 213 6.13 -7.06 -2.36
CA HIS A 213 4.95 -6.85 -3.17
C HIS A 213 3.93 -8.00 -3.06
N CYS A 214 2.66 -7.66 -3.26
CA CYS A 214 1.56 -8.62 -3.45
C CYS A 214 0.79 -8.25 -4.73
N LEU A 215 1.39 -8.53 -5.90
CA LEU A 215 0.94 -8.01 -7.20
C LEU A 215 0.42 -9.04 -8.20
N PHE A 216 0.64 -10.35 -7.99
CA PHE A 216 0.34 -11.36 -9.02
C PHE A 216 -0.67 -12.40 -8.53
N GLN A 217 -1.90 -12.39 -9.02
CA GLN A 217 -2.82 -13.50 -8.75
C GLN A 217 -2.43 -14.73 -9.58
N ALA A 218 -1.51 -15.56 -9.12
CA ALA A 218 -1.27 -16.87 -9.72
C ALA A 218 -2.39 -17.84 -9.27
N GLY A 219 -3.50 -17.89 -10.03
CA GLY A 219 -4.48 -18.99 -9.98
C GLY A 219 -5.12 -19.30 -8.61
N GLY A 220 -5.15 -18.35 -7.67
CA GLY A 220 -5.67 -18.54 -6.31
C GLY A 220 -5.19 -17.48 -5.31
N ILE A 221 -5.16 -17.83 -4.01
CA ILE A 221 -4.79 -16.99 -2.84
C ILE A 221 -3.27 -16.61 -2.82
N GLY A 222 -2.51 -16.88 -3.89
CA GLY A 222 -1.04 -16.77 -3.92
C GLY A 222 -0.44 -15.40 -3.58
N ASN A 223 -1.24 -14.34 -3.55
CA ASN A 223 -0.81 -13.00 -3.11
C ASN A 223 -1.72 -12.38 -2.03
N ASP A 224 -2.20 -13.22 -1.12
CA ASP A 224 -2.89 -12.80 0.09
C ASP A 224 -1.92 -12.16 1.10
N PRO A 225 -2.16 -10.89 1.49
CA PRO A 225 -1.37 -10.23 2.52
C PRO A 225 -1.27 -11.02 3.83
N GLU A 226 -2.31 -11.73 4.25
CA GLU A 226 -2.32 -12.47 5.53
C GLU A 226 -1.33 -13.62 5.51
N TRP A 227 -1.38 -14.40 4.42
CA TRP A 227 -0.49 -15.53 4.24
C TRP A 227 0.96 -15.06 4.06
N SER A 228 1.19 -14.03 3.24
CA SER A 228 2.55 -13.49 3.03
C SER A 228 3.15 -12.91 4.32
N ILE A 229 2.38 -12.21 5.15
CA ILE A 229 2.85 -11.69 6.44
C ILE A 229 3.22 -12.84 7.39
N ALA A 230 2.42 -13.93 7.41
CA ALA A 230 2.74 -15.10 8.22
C ALA A 230 4.04 -15.78 7.74
N GLN A 231 4.23 -15.94 6.43
CA GLN A 231 5.46 -16.48 5.85
C GLN A 231 6.67 -15.60 6.17
N MET A 232 6.55 -14.28 6.05
CA MET A 232 7.62 -13.32 6.37
C MET A 232 8.11 -13.53 7.80
N ASN A 233 7.19 -13.54 8.76
CA ASN A 233 7.51 -13.71 10.17
C ASN A 233 8.13 -15.08 10.46
N GLY A 234 7.65 -16.13 9.80
CA GLY A 234 8.22 -17.48 9.88
C GLY A 234 9.67 -17.53 9.39
N LEU A 235 9.93 -16.95 8.22
CA LEU A 235 11.26 -16.90 7.62
C LEU A 235 12.22 -16.01 8.43
N LEU A 236 11.79 -14.83 8.88
CA LEU A 236 12.62 -13.98 9.77
C LEU A 236 13.03 -14.75 11.03
N THR A 237 12.10 -15.49 11.65
CA THR A 237 12.39 -16.34 12.81
C THR A 237 13.39 -17.45 12.46
N GLN A 238 13.15 -18.17 11.36
CA GLN A 238 13.99 -19.27 10.88
C GLN A 238 15.44 -18.82 10.64
N TYR A 239 15.62 -17.65 10.05
CA TYR A 239 16.94 -17.09 9.77
C TYR A 239 17.52 -16.31 10.97
N GLY A 240 16.80 -16.16 12.08
CA GLY A 240 17.25 -15.42 13.26
C GLY A 240 17.42 -13.92 12.99
N LEU A 241 16.55 -13.36 12.16
CA LEU A 241 16.44 -11.94 11.87
C LEU A 241 15.38 -11.27 12.76
N PRO A 242 15.43 -9.94 12.96
CA PRO A 242 14.45 -9.24 13.79
C PRO A 242 13.03 -9.36 13.24
N THR A 243 12.10 -9.88 14.05
CA THR A 243 10.67 -10.04 13.73
C THR A 243 9.81 -8.84 14.15
N GLY A 244 10.40 -7.85 14.82
CA GLY A 244 9.73 -6.61 15.25
C GLY A 244 10.04 -5.38 14.39
N SER A 245 10.86 -5.53 13.34
CA SER A 245 11.12 -4.43 12.41
C SER A 245 9.84 -4.03 11.68
N PRO A 246 9.64 -2.74 11.40
CA PRO A 246 8.54 -2.28 10.56
C PRO A 246 8.49 -3.03 9.23
N LEU A 247 7.27 -3.28 8.74
CA LEU A 247 7.01 -4.02 7.51
C LEU A 247 5.95 -3.28 6.68
N SER A 248 6.13 -3.28 5.36
CA SER A 248 5.17 -2.76 4.40
C SER A 248 5.00 -3.72 3.23
N ILE A 249 3.76 -3.93 2.82
CA ILE A 249 3.45 -4.41 1.47
C ILE A 249 3.36 -3.16 0.60
N ASN A 250 4.51 -2.76 0.07
CA ASN A 250 4.72 -1.43 -0.54
C ASN A 250 4.27 -1.36 -2.02
N GLU A 251 3.73 -2.47 -2.54
CA GLU A 251 2.87 -2.52 -3.72
C GLU A 251 1.85 -3.67 -3.55
N TYR A 252 0.55 -3.36 -3.62
CA TYR A 252 -0.53 -4.36 -3.67
C TYR A 252 -1.57 -4.03 -4.74
N ALA A 253 -2.39 -5.04 -5.06
CA ALA A 253 -3.48 -5.04 -6.04
C ALA A 253 -3.00 -4.93 -7.50
N PRO A 254 -3.06 -6.04 -8.28
CA PRO A 254 -2.99 -5.94 -9.73
C PRO A 254 -4.14 -5.10 -10.32
N PRO A 255 -4.05 -4.66 -11.58
CA PRO A 255 -5.04 -3.77 -12.20
C PRO A 255 -6.49 -4.24 -12.08
N GLU A 256 -6.75 -5.54 -12.22
CA GLU A 256 -8.08 -6.17 -12.12
C GLU A 256 -8.68 -6.13 -10.70
N ASP A 257 -7.82 -6.06 -9.68
CA ASP A 257 -8.18 -6.03 -8.26
C ASP A 257 -8.31 -4.61 -7.72
N GLN A 258 -8.06 -3.60 -8.56
CA GLN A 258 -8.27 -2.20 -8.23
C GLN A 258 -9.77 -1.85 -8.25
N ASN A 259 -10.48 -2.39 -7.25
CA ASN A 259 -11.90 -2.15 -6.98
C ASN A 259 -12.22 -2.06 -5.47
N PRO A 260 -13.41 -1.53 -5.08
CA PRO A 260 -13.80 -1.41 -3.67
C PRO A 260 -13.89 -2.73 -2.90
N GLY A 261 -14.33 -3.82 -3.53
CA GLY A 261 -14.46 -5.13 -2.89
C GLY A 261 -13.10 -5.65 -2.39
N TYR A 262 -12.14 -5.72 -3.31
CA TYR A 262 -10.77 -6.14 -2.97
C TYR A 262 -10.09 -5.16 -2.02
N SER A 263 -10.31 -3.85 -2.19
CA SER A 263 -9.78 -2.82 -1.28
C SER A 263 -10.22 -3.06 0.17
N ALA A 264 -11.51 -3.34 0.42
CA ALA A 264 -11.98 -3.66 1.77
C ALA A 264 -11.31 -4.94 2.31
N TRP A 265 -11.12 -5.95 1.47
CA TRP A 265 -10.50 -7.23 1.84
C TRP A 265 -9.03 -7.05 2.27
N VAL A 266 -8.20 -6.34 1.50
CA VAL A 266 -6.79 -6.10 1.86
C VAL A 266 -6.62 -5.11 3.02
N ILE A 267 -7.40 -4.01 3.08
CA ILE A 267 -7.34 -3.05 4.19
C ILE A 267 -7.62 -3.76 5.51
N SER A 268 -8.58 -4.69 5.50
CA SER A 268 -8.93 -5.45 6.71
C SER A 268 -7.75 -6.24 7.25
N THR A 269 -6.96 -6.82 6.35
CA THR A 269 -5.72 -7.54 6.69
C THR A 269 -4.65 -6.59 7.24
N PHE A 270 -4.40 -5.48 6.56
CA PHE A 270 -3.40 -4.48 6.97
C PHE A 270 -3.67 -3.94 8.38
N GLU A 271 -4.93 -3.63 8.69
CA GLU A 271 -5.32 -3.20 10.03
C GLU A 271 -5.22 -4.32 11.07
N ARG A 272 -5.60 -5.56 10.72
CA ARG A 272 -5.44 -6.71 11.63
C ARG A 272 -3.97 -7.01 11.93
N ARG A 273 -3.06 -6.76 10.99
CA ARG A 273 -1.65 -7.14 11.10
C ARG A 273 -0.70 -6.01 11.42
N ASP A 274 -1.19 -4.76 11.55
CA ASP A 274 -0.38 -3.56 11.77
C ASP A 274 0.70 -3.37 10.68
N VAL A 275 0.39 -3.74 9.44
CA VAL A 275 1.30 -3.67 8.28
C VAL A 275 0.84 -2.60 7.32
N TYR A 276 1.74 -1.70 6.92
CA TYR A 276 1.40 -0.67 5.95
C TYR A 276 1.24 -1.28 4.55
N GLY A 277 0.18 -0.87 3.85
CA GLY A 277 -0.08 -1.22 2.46
C GLY A 277 0.03 0.03 1.60
N LEU A 278 0.77 -0.05 0.49
CA LEU A 278 0.78 0.98 -0.54
C LEU A 278 0.18 0.43 -1.83
N ARG A 279 -0.88 1.08 -2.28
CA ARG A 279 -1.59 0.69 -3.50
C ARG A 279 -0.67 0.84 -4.70
N ALA A 280 -0.55 -0.20 -5.50
CA ALA A 280 0.27 -0.18 -6.71
C ALA A 280 -0.29 0.79 -7.75
N ASN A 281 0.59 1.28 -8.61
CA ASN A 281 0.22 2.19 -9.69
C ASN A 281 0.74 1.66 -11.01
N TRP A 282 -0.20 1.30 -11.87
CA TRP A 282 0.03 0.64 -13.14
C TRP A 282 0.02 1.60 -14.34
N ALA A 283 0.02 2.91 -14.10
CA ALA A 283 0.18 3.90 -15.16
C ALA A 283 1.63 4.02 -15.62
N ALA A 284 1.85 4.77 -16.70
CA ALA A 284 3.18 4.97 -17.29
C ALA A 284 3.39 6.44 -17.71
N GLY A 285 4.64 6.82 -17.93
CA GLY A 285 5.05 8.17 -18.28
C GLY A 285 4.52 9.21 -17.29
N GLY A 286 4.03 10.34 -17.79
CA GLY A 286 3.45 11.39 -16.93
C GLY A 286 2.27 10.90 -16.08
N ALA A 287 1.47 9.96 -16.59
CA ALA A 287 0.30 9.44 -15.87
C ALA A 287 0.68 8.60 -14.64
N LEU A 288 1.92 8.07 -14.56
CA LEU A 288 2.45 7.42 -13.36
C LEU A 288 2.44 8.39 -12.17
N HIS A 289 2.72 9.66 -12.42
CA HIS A 289 2.81 10.73 -11.43
C HIS A 289 1.45 11.41 -11.19
N ASP A 290 0.34 10.76 -11.49
CA ASP A 290 -0.99 11.36 -11.38
C ASP A 290 -2.02 10.32 -10.90
N TYR A 291 -3.27 10.73 -10.67
CA TYR A 291 -4.41 9.85 -10.37
C TYR A 291 -4.42 9.17 -9.00
N MET A 292 -3.45 9.44 -8.11
CA MET A 292 -3.36 8.81 -6.79
C MET A 292 -3.47 7.28 -6.85
N ALA A 293 -2.64 6.64 -7.68
CA ALA A 293 -2.73 5.19 -7.93
C ALA A 293 -4.15 4.75 -8.33
N SER A 294 -4.77 5.53 -9.22
CA SER A 294 -6.13 5.32 -9.75
C SER A 294 -7.27 5.49 -8.75
N LEU A 295 -7.03 6.08 -7.58
CA LEU A 295 -8.12 6.45 -6.65
C LEU A 295 -8.94 7.64 -7.18
N VAL A 296 -8.38 8.46 -8.08
CA VAL A 296 -9.10 9.55 -8.75
C VAL A 296 -8.94 9.45 -10.27
N GLY A 297 -9.91 9.99 -11.01
CA GLY A 297 -9.83 10.21 -12.46
C GLY A 297 -9.91 11.70 -12.79
N LYS A 298 -9.76 12.07 -14.06
CA LYS A 298 -9.89 13.47 -14.54
C LYS A 298 -10.30 13.52 -16.04
N PRO A 299 -10.74 14.67 -16.60
CA PRO A 299 -11.36 14.73 -17.93
C PRO A 299 -10.57 14.15 -19.11
N ASP A 300 -9.24 14.22 -19.07
CA ASP A 300 -8.30 13.70 -20.08
C ASP A 300 -7.79 12.28 -19.77
N ASP A 301 -8.40 11.61 -18.78
CA ASP A 301 -8.17 10.22 -18.42
C ASP A 301 -8.97 9.29 -19.33
N THR A 302 -8.52 9.11 -20.57
CA THR A 302 -9.13 8.09 -21.42
C THR A 302 -8.09 7.24 -22.13
N ASN A 303 -8.43 5.95 -22.20
CA ASN A 303 -7.90 4.98 -23.14
C ASN A 303 -8.26 5.46 -24.57
N GLY A 304 -7.51 6.45 -25.08
CA GLY A 304 -7.75 7.13 -26.37
C GLY A 304 -7.79 8.68 -26.34
N GLY A 305 -7.64 9.32 -25.18
CA GLY A 305 -7.54 10.78 -25.07
C GLY A 305 -6.10 11.27 -25.02
N THR A 306 -5.89 12.58 -25.27
CA THR A 306 -4.57 13.20 -25.12
C THR A 306 -4.34 13.55 -23.65
N TYR A 307 -3.66 12.67 -22.91
CA TYR A 307 -3.21 12.94 -21.54
C TYR A 307 -2.45 14.28 -21.46
N SER A 308 -2.75 15.08 -20.45
CA SER A 308 -2.03 16.32 -20.13
C SER A 308 -1.66 16.32 -18.65
N ASN A 309 -0.39 16.61 -18.37
CA ASN A 309 0.15 16.69 -17.02
C ASN A 309 -0.34 17.90 -16.23
N SER A 310 -1.00 18.88 -16.86
CA SER A 310 -1.49 20.10 -16.22
C SER A 310 -3.03 20.17 -16.09
N SER A 311 -3.76 19.20 -16.65
CA SER A 311 -5.22 19.15 -16.53
C SER A 311 -5.65 18.87 -15.09
N GLY A 312 -6.62 19.65 -14.60
CA GLY A 312 -7.30 19.43 -13.33
C GLY A 312 -8.71 18.84 -13.50
N GLY A 313 -9.60 19.11 -12.53
CA GLY A 313 -10.99 18.63 -12.58
C GLY A 313 -11.17 17.20 -12.09
N TYR A 314 -10.33 16.79 -11.14
CA TYR A 314 -10.34 15.43 -10.57
C TYR A 314 -11.68 15.05 -9.95
N TRP A 315 -12.01 13.77 -10.03
CA TRP A 315 -13.17 13.17 -9.39
C TRP A 315 -12.79 11.88 -8.65
N PRO A 316 -13.55 11.52 -7.59
CA PRO A 316 -13.30 10.28 -6.86
C PRO A 316 -13.83 9.06 -7.61
N THR A 317 -13.14 7.93 -7.43
CA THR A 317 -13.65 6.59 -7.76
C THR A 317 -14.46 6.00 -6.60
N GLY A 318 -15.09 4.84 -6.83
CA GLY A 318 -15.79 4.10 -5.76
C GLY A 318 -14.84 3.69 -4.64
N GLU A 319 -13.58 3.41 -4.97
CA GLU A 319 -12.55 3.02 -4.00
C GLU A 319 -12.20 4.20 -3.11
N TRP A 320 -12.01 5.39 -3.70
CA TRP A 320 -11.76 6.58 -2.92
C TRP A 320 -12.85 6.85 -1.88
N HIS A 321 -14.13 6.64 -2.23
CA HIS A 321 -15.24 6.75 -1.27
C HIS A 321 -15.18 5.71 -0.15
N LEU A 322 -14.75 4.48 -0.45
CA LEU A 322 -14.54 3.45 0.57
C LEU A 322 -13.40 3.85 1.52
N TYR A 323 -12.26 4.34 1.00
CA TYR A 323 -11.15 4.81 1.83
C TYR A 323 -11.56 6.04 2.65
N LYS A 324 -12.43 6.90 2.12
CA LYS A 324 -13.00 8.03 2.86
C LYS A 324 -13.84 7.54 4.03
N TYR A 325 -14.69 6.52 3.84
CA TYR A 325 -15.41 5.91 4.96
C TYR A 325 -14.44 5.29 5.99
N TYR A 326 -13.44 4.55 5.53
CA TYR A 326 -12.40 3.97 6.37
C TYR A 326 -11.70 5.05 7.23
N LYS A 327 -11.38 6.23 6.68
CA LYS A 327 -10.78 7.31 7.45
C LYS A 327 -11.76 8.03 8.38
N GLN A 328 -12.94 8.39 7.88
CA GLN A 328 -13.83 9.35 8.54
C GLN A 328 -14.83 8.69 9.50
N SER A 329 -15.24 7.44 9.21
CA SER A 329 -16.22 6.71 10.00
C SER A 329 -15.57 5.74 10.98
N GLN A 330 -14.52 5.04 10.58
CA GLN A 330 -13.86 4.06 11.44
C GLN A 330 -12.95 4.77 12.45
N THR A 331 -13.52 5.03 13.63
CA THR A 331 -12.96 5.88 14.68
C THR A 331 -13.04 5.18 16.04
N GLY A 332 -12.40 5.74 17.07
CA GLY A 332 -12.32 5.10 18.39
C GLY A 332 -11.23 4.04 18.42
N VAL A 333 -11.57 2.81 18.81
CA VAL A 333 -10.64 1.68 18.93
C VAL A 333 -10.92 0.63 17.87
N ARG A 334 -9.88 -0.07 17.42
CA ARG A 334 -10.04 -1.25 16.58
C ARG A 334 -10.55 -2.40 17.43
N VAL A 335 -11.42 -3.24 16.87
CA VAL A 335 -11.86 -4.48 17.52
C VAL A 335 -11.25 -5.67 16.80
N ALA A 336 -11.16 -6.82 17.48
CA ALA A 336 -10.68 -8.03 16.83
C ALA A 336 -11.61 -8.41 15.66
N SER A 337 -11.03 -8.86 14.56
CA SER A 337 -11.76 -9.42 13.43
C SER A 337 -11.02 -10.60 12.82
N GLU A 338 -11.78 -11.53 12.26
CA GLU A 338 -11.28 -12.66 11.50
C GLU A 338 -12.03 -12.75 10.17
N ARG A 339 -11.32 -13.14 9.12
CA ARG A 339 -11.88 -13.41 7.80
C ARG A 339 -12.77 -14.65 7.81
N SER A 340 -13.47 -14.87 6.70
CA SER A 340 -14.17 -16.12 6.46
C SER A 340 -13.21 -17.30 6.31
N VAL A 341 -13.68 -18.51 6.67
CA VAL A 341 -12.87 -19.75 6.63
C VAL A 341 -12.39 -20.12 5.23
N ASP A 342 -13.08 -19.66 4.18
CA ASP A 342 -12.67 -19.82 2.78
C ASP A 342 -11.71 -18.71 2.32
N ASP A 343 -11.30 -17.81 3.21
CA ASP A 343 -10.38 -16.68 3.01
C ASP A 343 -10.83 -15.59 2.01
N TYR A 344 -11.94 -15.81 1.29
CA TYR A 344 -12.40 -14.90 0.25
C TYR A 344 -13.18 -13.68 0.74
N PHE A 345 -13.67 -13.65 1.99
CA PHE A 345 -14.42 -12.54 2.55
C PHE A 345 -13.77 -12.05 3.85
N ASP A 346 -13.58 -10.74 3.96
CA ASP A 346 -12.91 -10.16 5.12
C ASP A 346 -13.64 -8.91 5.61
N VAL A 347 -13.46 -8.63 6.91
CA VAL A 347 -14.06 -7.51 7.63
C VAL A 347 -13.05 -6.84 8.55
N PHE A 348 -13.17 -5.54 8.66
CA PHE A 348 -12.47 -4.75 9.66
C PHE A 348 -13.43 -3.79 10.33
N ALA A 349 -13.37 -3.74 11.66
CA ALA A 349 -14.31 -3.02 12.48
C ALA A 349 -13.60 -2.15 13.51
N THR A 350 -14.28 -1.05 13.84
CA THR A 350 -13.90 -0.14 14.94
C THR A 350 -15.11 0.12 15.83
N TRP A 351 -14.84 0.48 17.08
CA TRP A 351 -15.82 0.90 18.06
C TRP A 351 -15.51 2.31 18.55
N ASP A 352 -16.44 3.23 18.34
CA ASP A 352 -16.41 4.57 18.92
C ASP A 352 -17.45 4.65 20.05
N ALA A 353 -16.95 4.57 21.29
CA ALA A 353 -17.78 4.64 22.49
C ALA A 353 -18.50 5.99 22.63
N SER A 354 -17.91 7.09 22.16
CA SER A 354 -18.51 8.43 22.23
C SER A 354 -19.70 8.57 21.29
N LYS A 355 -19.64 7.88 20.14
CA LYS A 355 -20.74 7.82 19.16
C LYS A 355 -21.68 6.64 19.38
N ARG A 356 -21.34 5.72 20.29
CA ARG A 356 -22.01 4.43 20.49
C ARG A 356 -22.20 3.69 19.17
N LYS A 357 -21.15 3.64 18.36
CA LYS A 357 -21.22 3.19 16.97
C LYS A 357 -20.07 2.24 16.68
N ALA A 358 -20.39 1.10 16.07
CA ALA A 358 -19.40 0.33 15.34
C ALA A 358 -19.45 0.68 13.86
N SER A 359 -18.29 0.81 13.23
CA SER A 359 -18.16 1.03 11.79
C SER A 359 -17.28 -0.06 11.20
N VAL A 360 -17.84 -0.76 10.20
CA VAL A 360 -17.25 -1.94 9.57
C VAL A 360 -17.08 -1.68 8.09
N ILE A 361 -15.94 -2.09 7.53
CA ILE A 361 -15.79 -2.30 6.08
C ILE A 361 -15.78 -3.80 5.82
N ALA A 362 -16.33 -4.20 4.68
CA ALA A 362 -16.43 -5.59 4.26
C ALA A 362 -16.30 -5.70 2.75
N GLY A 363 -15.65 -6.76 2.28
CA GLY A 363 -15.50 -7.02 0.84
C GLY A 363 -14.87 -8.37 0.58
N THR A 364 -14.80 -8.73 -0.70
CA THR A 364 -14.29 -10.02 -1.14
C THR A 364 -13.07 -9.90 -2.01
N ASN A 365 -12.28 -10.98 -2.03
CA ASN A 365 -11.31 -11.23 -3.07
C ASN A 365 -12.02 -11.88 -4.28
N ALA A 366 -12.58 -11.04 -5.16
CA ALA A 366 -13.10 -11.43 -6.47
C ALA A 366 -14.22 -12.49 -6.51
N VAL A 367 -14.97 -12.70 -5.41
CA VAL A 367 -16.12 -13.63 -5.37
C VAL A 367 -17.44 -12.96 -5.02
N THR A 368 -18.55 -13.54 -5.47
CA THR A 368 -19.92 -13.22 -5.06
C THR A 368 -20.46 -14.30 -4.14
N GLY A 369 -21.53 -14.00 -3.40
CA GLY A 369 -22.15 -14.97 -2.50
C GLY A 369 -22.82 -14.31 -1.30
N THR A 370 -23.31 -15.13 -0.38
CA THR A 370 -23.79 -14.64 0.92
C THR A 370 -22.81 -15.07 1.99
N TYR A 371 -22.31 -14.09 2.73
CA TYR A 371 -21.42 -14.29 3.87
C TYR A 371 -22.09 -13.80 5.14
N ASP A 372 -21.93 -14.55 6.22
CA ASP A 372 -22.33 -14.10 7.54
C ASP A 372 -21.18 -13.35 8.22
N ILE A 373 -21.52 -12.23 8.87
CA ILE A 373 -20.67 -11.52 9.82
C ILE A 373 -21.19 -11.84 11.22
N GLN A 374 -20.42 -12.62 11.97
CA GLN A 374 -20.72 -12.94 13.36
C GLN A 374 -20.21 -11.80 14.26
N VAL A 375 -21.13 -11.15 14.96
CA VAL A 375 -20.83 -10.07 15.92
C VAL A 375 -20.83 -10.65 17.33
N ASN A 376 -19.73 -10.46 18.06
CA ASN A 376 -19.53 -11.00 19.40
C ASN A 376 -19.05 -9.93 20.39
N GLY A 377 -19.22 -10.21 21.69
CA GLY A 377 -18.53 -9.46 22.74
C GLY A 377 -18.98 -8.01 22.91
N LEU A 378 -20.15 -7.63 22.42
CA LEU A 378 -20.63 -6.24 22.49
C LEU A 378 -20.66 -5.75 23.94
N PRO A 379 -20.12 -4.55 24.23
CA PRO A 379 -20.06 -4.06 25.60
C PRO A 379 -21.46 -3.98 26.23
N ALA A 380 -21.57 -4.37 27.49
CA ALA A 380 -22.83 -4.26 28.22
C ALA A 380 -23.34 -2.81 28.17
N GLY A 381 -24.60 -2.63 27.77
CA GLY A 381 -25.21 -1.30 27.62
C GLY A 381 -24.80 -0.52 26.35
N ALA A 382 -23.93 -1.07 25.49
CA ALA A 382 -23.62 -0.48 24.18
C ALA A 382 -24.91 -0.25 23.39
N PHE A 383 -25.78 -1.25 23.36
CA PHE A 383 -27.09 -1.21 22.71
C PHE A 383 -28.20 -1.37 23.76
N SER A 384 -28.89 -0.27 24.07
CA SER A 384 -30.02 -0.28 25.00
C SER A 384 -31.12 -1.23 24.49
N ARG A 385 -31.69 -2.06 25.37
CA ARG A 385 -32.80 -2.99 25.07
C ARG A 385 -32.45 -4.21 24.22
N GLY A 386 -31.17 -4.54 24.06
CA GLY A 386 -30.77 -5.75 23.33
C GLY A 386 -31.13 -5.72 21.85
N ARG A 387 -31.10 -4.54 21.22
CA ARG A 387 -31.37 -4.37 19.79
C ARG A 387 -30.31 -3.50 19.13
N ALA A 388 -29.82 -3.93 17.97
CA ALA A 388 -28.84 -3.19 17.17
C ALA A 388 -29.43 -2.88 15.79
N ARG A 389 -29.37 -1.62 15.37
CA ARG A 389 -29.68 -1.19 14.00
C ARG A 389 -28.40 -1.28 13.18
N VAL A 390 -28.48 -1.96 12.05
CA VAL A 390 -27.39 -2.13 11.10
C VAL A 390 -27.80 -1.50 9.78
N VAL A 391 -27.07 -0.47 9.36
CA VAL A 391 -27.22 0.17 8.05
C VAL A 391 -26.05 -0.26 7.17
N VAL A 392 -26.35 -0.92 6.05
CA VAL A 392 -25.36 -1.41 5.09
C VAL A 392 -25.39 -0.51 3.86
N LYS A 393 -24.23 0.03 3.46
CA LYS A 393 -24.06 0.78 2.21
C LYS A 393 -23.13 0.04 1.25
N LYS A 394 -23.44 0.11 -0.05
CA LYS A 394 -22.63 -0.45 -1.14
C LYS A 394 -21.81 0.67 -1.81
N TYR A 395 -20.54 0.38 -2.05
CA TYR A 395 -19.58 1.19 -2.81
C TYR A 395 -19.35 0.52 -4.16
N PRO A 396 -19.94 1.04 -5.26
CA PRO A 396 -19.88 0.38 -6.54
C PRO A 396 -18.53 0.59 -7.22
N TRP A 397 -18.12 -0.39 -8.01
CA TRP A 397 -17.13 -0.23 -9.07
C TRP A 397 -17.84 0.03 -10.40
N VAL A 398 -17.42 1.05 -11.14
CA VAL A 398 -18.01 1.39 -12.45
C VAL A 398 -17.08 0.92 -13.57
N SER A 399 -15.89 1.49 -13.61
CA SER A 399 -14.77 1.07 -14.44
C SER A 399 -13.50 1.73 -13.91
N PHE A 400 -12.36 1.42 -14.52
CA PHE A 400 -11.07 2.03 -14.18
C PHE A 400 -11.16 3.56 -14.19
N ARG A 401 -10.88 4.17 -13.03
CA ARG A 401 -10.89 5.63 -12.78
C ARG A 401 -12.18 6.37 -13.10
N ALA A 402 -13.29 5.65 -13.32
CA ALA A 402 -14.57 6.29 -13.56
C ALA A 402 -15.07 7.06 -12.33
N GLN A 403 -15.75 8.17 -12.60
CA GLN A 403 -16.39 8.96 -11.57
C GLN A 403 -17.46 8.15 -10.83
N VAL A 404 -17.36 8.16 -9.51
CA VAL A 404 -18.43 7.72 -8.62
C VAL A 404 -18.80 8.90 -7.75
N THR A 405 -20.08 9.28 -7.77
CA THR A 405 -20.63 10.33 -6.93
C THR A 405 -21.13 9.75 -5.61
N GLU A 406 -21.25 10.58 -4.57
CA GLU A 406 -21.81 10.17 -3.28
C GLU A 406 -23.23 9.58 -3.42
N ALA A 407 -24.02 10.07 -4.41
CA ALA A 407 -25.36 9.57 -4.69
C ALA A 407 -25.39 8.11 -5.20
N GLN A 408 -24.28 7.61 -5.72
CA GLN A 408 -24.12 6.21 -6.14
C GLN A 408 -23.75 5.29 -4.96
N ILE A 409 -23.44 5.84 -3.79
CA ILE A 409 -23.23 5.07 -2.55
C ILE A 409 -24.60 4.83 -1.90
N VAL A 410 -25.18 3.67 -2.16
CA VAL A 410 -26.57 3.38 -1.81
C VAL A 410 -26.68 2.49 -0.56
N THR A 411 -27.68 2.77 0.28
CA THR A 411 -28.09 1.87 1.36
C THR A 411 -28.74 0.63 0.75
N VAL A 412 -28.17 -0.55 1.00
CA VAL A 412 -28.68 -1.84 0.51
C VAL A 412 -29.41 -2.65 1.60
N SER A 413 -29.23 -2.28 2.87
CA SER A 413 -29.98 -2.85 3.99
C SER A 413 -30.03 -1.86 5.16
N ASP A 414 -31.15 -1.85 5.89
CA ASP A 414 -31.35 -1.10 7.14
C ASP A 414 -32.24 -1.95 8.05
N THR A 415 -31.61 -2.72 8.95
CA THR A 415 -32.28 -3.79 9.69
C THR A 415 -31.98 -3.72 11.17
N VAL A 416 -32.97 -4.05 12.01
CA VAL A 416 -32.80 -4.18 13.46
C VAL A 416 -32.65 -5.65 13.83
N TYR A 417 -31.54 -5.99 14.49
CA TYR A 417 -31.22 -7.31 14.98
C TYR A 417 -31.44 -7.40 16.50
N THR A 418 -31.89 -8.56 16.96
CA THR A 418 -31.93 -8.87 18.40
C THR A 418 -30.55 -9.32 18.84
N VAL A 419 -30.05 -8.73 19.94
CA VAL A 419 -28.75 -9.03 20.52
C VAL A 419 -28.96 -9.95 21.72
N THR A 420 -28.44 -11.18 21.62
CA THR A 420 -28.54 -12.20 22.67
C THR A 420 -27.15 -12.51 23.20
N GLY A 421 -26.93 -12.34 24.51
CA GLY A 421 -25.61 -12.60 25.11
C GLY A 421 -24.48 -11.71 24.55
N GLY A 422 -24.80 -10.52 24.04
CA GLY A 422 -23.82 -9.63 23.39
C GLY A 422 -23.42 -10.05 21.97
N ALA A 423 -24.19 -10.96 21.35
CA ALA A 423 -23.92 -11.47 20.02
C ALA A 423 -25.15 -11.46 19.09
N PHE A 424 -24.89 -11.39 17.78
CA PHE A 424 -25.86 -11.59 16.70
C PHE A 424 -25.14 -11.82 15.37
N THR A 425 -25.87 -12.22 14.33
CA THR A 425 -25.30 -12.51 13.00
C THR A 425 -25.92 -11.59 11.95
N ILE A 426 -25.09 -11.00 11.09
CA ILE A 426 -25.51 -10.15 9.97
C ILE A 426 -25.24 -10.91 8.67
N PRO A 427 -26.26 -11.35 7.92
CA PRO A 427 -26.06 -11.83 6.56
C PRO A 427 -25.75 -10.65 5.63
N LEU A 428 -24.71 -10.80 4.82
CA LEU A 428 -24.34 -9.85 3.77
C LEU A 428 -24.30 -10.58 2.42
N THR A 429 -25.20 -10.21 1.52
CA THR A 429 -25.20 -10.71 0.15
C THR A 429 -24.38 -9.80 -0.76
N ILE A 430 -23.36 -10.37 -1.36
CA ILE A 430 -22.43 -9.72 -2.29
C ILE A 430 -22.85 -10.11 -3.70
N THR A 431 -23.48 -9.16 -4.40
CA THR A 431 -24.01 -9.36 -5.75
C THR A 431 -22.99 -9.07 -6.84
N GLU A 432 -22.01 -8.23 -6.53
CA GLU A 432 -20.93 -7.82 -7.42
C GLU A 432 -19.62 -7.93 -6.65
N ALA A 433 -18.73 -8.82 -7.08
CA ALA A 433 -17.46 -9.07 -6.40
C ALA A 433 -16.55 -7.84 -6.33
N THR A 434 -16.72 -6.90 -7.24
CA THR A 434 -15.97 -5.64 -7.29
C THR A 434 -16.52 -4.58 -6.32
N SER A 435 -17.69 -4.78 -5.72
CA SER A 435 -18.28 -3.82 -4.79
C SER A 435 -17.79 -4.02 -3.36
N GLY A 436 -17.53 -2.91 -2.68
CA GLY A 436 -17.21 -2.86 -1.26
C GLY A 436 -18.43 -2.50 -0.45
N TYR A 437 -18.43 -2.82 0.83
CA TYR A 437 -19.55 -2.56 1.73
C TYR A 437 -19.09 -1.90 3.01
N SER A 438 -19.92 -1.02 3.55
CA SER A 438 -19.80 -0.53 4.91
C SER A 438 -21.01 -0.92 5.74
N LEU A 439 -20.81 -1.15 7.03
CA LEU A 439 -21.87 -1.39 7.99
C LEU A 439 -21.71 -0.46 9.18
N ASP A 440 -22.76 0.29 9.48
CA ASP A 440 -22.87 1.08 10.70
C ASP A 440 -23.80 0.36 11.69
N ILE A 441 -23.25 -0.06 12.82
CA ILE A 441 -23.96 -0.77 13.89
C ILE A 441 -24.19 0.20 15.06
N THR A 442 -25.45 0.48 15.37
CA THR A 442 -25.87 1.48 16.36
C THR A 442 -27.02 0.96 17.24
N PRO A 443 -27.30 1.56 18.41
CA PRO A 443 -28.47 1.21 19.23
C PRO A 443 -29.80 1.44 18.49
N ALA A 444 -30.81 0.59 18.74
CA ALA A 444 -32.15 0.65 18.11
C ALA A 444 -33.33 0.88 19.06
#